data_AF-A0A662G2G8-F1
#
_entry.id   AF-A0A662G2G8-F1
#
_cell.length_a   1.000
_cell.length_b   1.000
_cell.length_c   1.000
_cell.angle_alpha   90.00
_cell.angle_beta   90.00
_cell.angle_gamma   90.00
#
_symmetry.space_group_name_H-M   'P 1'
#
loop_
_entity.id
_entity.type
_entity.pdbx_description
1 polymer ?
#
loop_
_entity_poly.entity_id
_entity_poly.type
_entity_poly.pdbx_seq_one_letter_code
_entity_poly.pdbx_strand_id
1 'polypeptide(L)'
;MRMDMVAVVFSFILSVSLMLYYYQQALKNLVCYDVKAWELAERTANALLEGMSIRTSAFIMVELISWNGSRTIYTIGRPNTSPLGRAYTFRILNNGTLMKVVVEVSSDKDYIIVEKESH
;
A
#
# COMPACT_ATOMS: atom_id res chain seq x y z
N MET A 1 48.22 18.07 21.39
CA MET A 1 47.62 17.01 22.22
C MET A 1 46.22 17.32 22.72
N ARG A 2 45.97 18.36 23.54
CA ARG A 2 44.59 18.67 24.01
C ARG A 2 43.63 19.06 22.89
N MET A 3 44.07 19.89 21.93
CA MET A 3 43.24 20.26 20.78
C MET A 3 43.01 19.10 19.80
N ASP A 4 44.00 18.24 19.60
CA ASP A 4 43.86 17.06 18.74
C ASP A 4 42.83 16.07 19.31
N MET A 5 42.85 15.86 20.63
CA MET A 5 41.85 15.03 21.32
C MET A 5 40.44 15.59 21.17
N VAL A 6 40.28 16.91 21.30
CA VAL A 6 39.00 17.59 21.11
C VAL A 6 38.53 17.44 19.65
N ALA A 7 39.41 17.60 18.67
CA ALA A 7 39.09 17.43 17.26
C ALA A 7 38.63 16.00 16.93
N VAL A 8 39.26 14.98 17.51
CA VAL A 8 38.86 13.57 17.34
C VAL A 8 37.48 13.28 17.96
N VAL A 9 37.21 13.85 19.14
CA VAL A 9 35.89 13.69 19.77
C VAL A 9 34.80 14.35 18.92
N PHE A 10 35.05 15.56 18.41
CA PHE A 10 34.09 16.23 17.53
C PHE A 10 33.90 15.50 16.20
N SER A 11 34.97 14.99 15.58
CA SER A 11 34.84 14.24 14.33
C SER A 11 34.06 12.94 14.51
N PHE A 12 34.22 12.27 15.65
CA PHE A 12 33.43 11.09 16.00
C PHE A 12 31.94 11.43 16.17
N ILE A 13 31.61 12.47 16.94
CA ILE A 13 30.23 12.93 17.15
C ILE A 13 29.59 13.33 15.81
N LEU A 14 30.32 14.07 14.97
CA LEU A 14 29.86 14.49 13.66
C LEU A 14 29.57 13.29 12.75
N SER A 15 30.48 12.31 12.73
CA SER A 15 30.35 11.08 11.93
C SER A 15 29.13 10.26 12.36
N VAL A 16 28.94 10.03 13.67
CA VAL A 16 27.77 9.32 14.20
C VAL A 16 26.47 10.07 13.86
N SER A 17 26.47 11.39 13.99
CA SER A 17 25.30 12.22 13.68
C SER A 17 24.93 12.15 12.19
N LEU A 18 25.94 12.20 11.30
CA LEU A 18 25.76 12.02 9.86
C LEU A 18 25.22 10.63 9.51
N MET A 19 25.75 9.58 10.15
CA MET A 19 25.27 8.22 9.96
C MET A 19 23.79 8.08 10.36
N LEU A 20 23.41 8.63 11.51
CA LEU A 20 22.01 8.63 11.98
C LEU A 20 21.09 9.45 11.05
N TYR A 21 21.56 10.59 10.57
CA TYR A 21 20.82 11.41 9.61
C TYR A 21 20.52 10.64 8.31
N TYR A 22 21.53 10.01 7.71
CA TYR A 22 21.34 9.21 6.50
C TYR A 22 20.47 7.97 6.75
N TYR A 23 20.61 7.33 7.91
CA TYR A 23 19.77 6.20 8.28
C TYR A 23 18.29 6.60 8.37
N GLN A 24 17.97 7.72 9.02
CA GLN A 24 16.61 8.24 9.07
C GLN A 24 16.08 8.64 7.70
N GLN A 25 16.92 9.24 6.85
CA GLN A 25 16.53 9.59 5.49
C GLN A 25 16.24 8.34 4.65
N ALA A 26 17.05 7.28 4.79
CA ALA A 26 16.81 6.00 4.13
C ALA A 26 15.50 5.35 4.60
N LEU A 27 15.19 5.41 5.90
CA LEU A 27 13.92 4.93 6.44
C LEU A 27 12.71 5.70 5.92
N LYS A 28 12.81 7.03 5.75
CA LYS A 28 11.72 7.84 5.15
C LYS A 28 11.53 7.54 3.67
N ASN A 29 12.61 7.24 2.95
CA ASN A 29 12.59 6.89 1.54
C ASN A 29 12.19 5.42 1.30
N LEU A 30 12.17 4.57 2.33
CA LEU A 30 11.55 3.26 2.31
C LEU A 30 10.02 3.44 2.29
N VAL A 31 9.51 3.89 1.14
CA VAL A 31 8.09 3.80 0.81
C VAL A 31 7.76 2.31 0.78
N CYS A 32 7.07 1.83 1.82
CA CYS A 32 6.62 0.45 1.87
C CYS A 32 5.39 0.32 0.97
N TYR A 33 5.62 0.08 -0.32
CA TYR A 33 4.58 -0.06 -1.32
C TYR A 33 3.57 -1.16 -0.96
N ASP A 34 3.98 -2.17 -0.19
CA ASP A 34 3.09 -3.21 0.32
C ASP A 34 2.11 -2.70 1.38
N VAL A 35 2.56 -1.84 2.30
CA VAL A 35 1.67 -1.21 3.30
C VAL A 35 0.66 -0.30 2.59
N LYS A 36 1.12 0.45 1.58
CA LYS A 36 0.24 1.28 0.76
C LYS A 36 -0.77 0.43 -0.01
N ALA A 37 -0.32 -0.64 -0.66
CA ALA A 37 -1.21 -1.57 -1.36
C ALA A 37 -2.24 -2.18 -0.40
N TRP A 38 -1.85 -2.47 0.84
CA TRP A 38 -2.75 -3.00 1.85
C TRP A 38 -3.80 -1.98 2.30
N GLU A 39 -3.39 -0.75 2.59
CA GLU A 39 -4.32 0.35 2.92
C GLU A 39 -5.35 0.57 1.80
N LEU A 40 -4.87 0.57 0.55
CA LEU A 40 -5.73 0.70 -0.63
C LEU A 40 -6.69 -0.50 -0.77
N ALA A 41 -6.22 -1.73 -0.56
CA ALA A 41 -7.07 -2.92 -0.59
C ALA A 41 -8.19 -2.88 0.47
N GLU A 42 -7.88 -2.43 1.68
CA GLU A 42 -8.85 -2.24 2.77
C GLU A 42 -9.92 -1.20 2.41
N ARG A 43 -9.50 -0.05 1.86
CA ARG A 43 -10.44 0.99 1.40
C ARG A 43 -11.35 0.48 0.28
N THR A 44 -10.80 -0.23 -0.69
CA THR A 44 -11.59 -0.83 -1.78
C THR A 44 -12.59 -1.84 -1.26
N ALA A 45 -12.18 -2.73 -0.35
CA ALA A 45 -13.07 -3.74 0.19
C ALA A 45 -14.26 -3.12 0.95
N ASN A 46 -14.01 -2.08 1.74
CA ASN A 46 -15.07 -1.35 2.44
C ASN A 46 -15.97 -0.57 1.45
N ALA A 47 -15.38 0.05 0.42
CA ALA A 47 -16.15 0.74 -0.61
C ALA A 47 -17.09 -0.20 -1.39
N LEU A 48 -16.61 -1.38 -1.75
CA LEU A 48 -17.41 -2.41 -2.42
C LEU A 48 -18.53 -2.93 -1.52
N LEU A 49 -18.28 -3.07 -0.21
CA LEU A 49 -19.31 -3.45 0.76
C LEU A 49 -20.44 -2.43 0.85
N GLU A 50 -20.11 -1.15 0.76
CA GLU A 50 -21.06 -0.05 0.81
C GLU A 50 -21.72 0.25 -0.55
N GLY A 51 -21.36 -0.50 -1.60
CA GLY A 51 -21.87 -0.29 -2.96
C GLY A 51 -21.39 1.00 -3.61
N MET A 52 -20.25 1.55 -3.16
CA MET A 52 -19.71 2.79 -3.70
C MET A 52 -18.95 2.56 -5.00
N SER A 53 -18.99 3.56 -5.88
CA SER A 53 -18.20 3.56 -7.12
C SER A 53 -16.73 3.85 -6.80
N ILE A 54 -15.83 3.20 -7.55
CA ILE A 54 -14.39 3.26 -7.29
C ILE A 54 -13.67 3.76 -8.54
N ARG A 55 -12.97 4.88 -8.41
CA ARG A 55 -12.06 5.41 -9.43
C ARG A 55 -10.63 5.23 -8.97
N THR A 56 -9.83 4.52 -9.75
CA THR A 56 -8.47 4.16 -9.35
C THR A 56 -7.46 4.28 -10.50
N SER A 57 -6.23 4.61 -10.15
CA SER A 57 -5.06 4.43 -11.02
C SER A 57 -4.32 3.11 -10.75
N ALA A 58 -4.55 2.49 -9.59
CA ALA A 58 -4.00 1.21 -9.21
C ALA A 58 -4.73 0.07 -9.92
N PHE A 59 -4.09 -1.09 -10.03
CA PHE A 59 -4.75 -2.27 -10.51
C PHE A 59 -5.41 -3.01 -9.34
N ILE A 60 -6.70 -3.29 -9.47
CA ILE A 60 -7.49 -4.00 -8.47
C ILE A 60 -8.05 -5.26 -9.11
N MET A 61 -7.86 -6.39 -8.45
CA MET A 61 -8.51 -7.65 -8.80
C MET A 61 -9.40 -8.07 -7.64
N VAL A 62 -10.69 -8.22 -7.92
CA VAL A 62 -11.66 -8.71 -6.95
C VAL A 62 -12.11 -10.10 -7.35
N GLU A 63 -12.05 -10.99 -6.39
CA GLU A 63 -12.42 -12.38 -6.52
C GLU A 63 -13.52 -12.70 -5.52
N LEU A 64 -14.67 -13.11 -6.03
CA LEU A 64 -15.84 -13.53 -5.27
C LEU A 64 -15.93 -15.05 -5.29
N ILE A 65 -15.90 -15.67 -4.12
CA ILE A 65 -15.97 -17.12 -3.94
C ILE A 65 -17.23 -17.42 -3.16
N SER A 66 -18.21 -17.99 -3.84
CA SER A 66 -19.50 -18.37 -3.25
C SER A 66 -19.42 -19.76 -2.60
N TRP A 67 -20.29 -20.03 -1.63
CA TRP A 67 -20.32 -21.31 -0.90
C TRP A 67 -20.57 -22.52 -1.80
N ASN A 68 -21.25 -22.32 -2.92
CA ASN A 68 -21.48 -23.33 -3.95
C ASN A 68 -20.24 -23.61 -4.82
N GLY A 69 -19.08 -23.03 -4.50
CA GLY A 69 -17.85 -23.18 -5.27
C GLY A 69 -17.77 -22.30 -6.51
N SER A 70 -18.78 -21.46 -6.79
CA SER A 70 -18.71 -20.51 -7.89
C SER A 70 -17.68 -19.42 -7.60
N ARG A 71 -16.83 -19.15 -8.59
CA ARG A 71 -15.76 -18.15 -8.53
C ARG A 71 -15.98 -17.12 -9.62
N THR A 72 -16.12 -15.86 -9.24
CA THR A 72 -16.24 -14.73 -10.16
C THR A 72 -15.06 -13.79 -9.93
N ILE A 73 -14.32 -13.47 -10.98
CA ILE A 73 -13.19 -12.54 -10.90
C ILE A 73 -13.52 -11.34 -11.79
N TYR A 74 -13.36 -10.14 -11.24
CA TYR A 74 -13.43 -8.91 -12.00
C TYR A 74 -12.25 -8.01 -11.66
N THR A 75 -11.87 -7.16 -12.60
CA THR A 75 -10.73 -6.25 -12.45
C THR A 75 -11.18 -4.81 -12.62
N ILE A 76 -10.56 -3.91 -11.87
CA ILE A 76 -10.78 -2.47 -11.96
C ILE A 76 -9.42 -1.83 -12.22
N GLY A 77 -9.36 -0.97 -13.25
CA GLY A 77 -8.12 -0.35 -13.69
C GLY A 77 -7.38 -1.16 -14.77
N ARG A 78 -6.13 -0.80 -15.04
CA ARG A 78 -5.28 -1.48 -16.04
C ARG A 78 -4.15 -2.22 -15.34
N PRO A 79 -3.91 -3.49 -15.70
CA PRO A 79 -2.78 -4.23 -15.14
C PRO A 79 -1.48 -3.56 -15.57
N ASN A 80 -0.55 -3.45 -14.63
CA ASN A 80 0.79 -2.96 -14.94
C ASN A 80 1.77 -4.13 -15.04
N THR A 81 2.76 -4.00 -15.91
CA THR A 81 3.75 -5.06 -16.18
C THR A 81 4.77 -5.24 -15.05
N SER A 82 4.91 -4.28 -14.13
CA SER A 82 5.85 -4.36 -13.00
C SER A 82 5.31 -3.62 -11.76
N PRO A 83 4.51 -4.30 -10.91
CA PRO A 83 4.02 -3.70 -9.67
C PRO A 83 5.17 -3.51 -8.67
N LEU A 84 5.19 -2.36 -7.98
CA LEU A 84 6.14 -2.04 -6.91
C LEU A 84 5.70 -2.62 -5.55
N GLY A 85 4.40 -2.86 -5.36
CA GLY A 85 3.86 -3.47 -4.15
C GLY A 85 2.53 -4.17 -4.41
N ARG A 86 2.25 -5.20 -3.63
CA ARG A 86 1.05 -6.03 -3.79
C ARG A 86 0.53 -6.48 -2.45
N ALA A 87 -0.75 -6.23 -2.19
CA ALA A 87 -1.42 -6.71 -1.00
C ALA A 87 -2.81 -7.22 -1.31
N TYR A 88 -3.39 -7.95 -0.35
CA TYR A 88 -4.74 -8.46 -0.44
C TYR A 88 -5.46 -8.35 0.89
N THR A 89 -6.78 -8.26 0.82
CA THR A 89 -7.67 -8.36 1.97
C THR A 89 -8.87 -9.23 1.64
N PHE A 90 -9.58 -9.66 2.68
CA PHE A 90 -10.78 -10.48 2.58
C PHE A 90 -11.94 -9.84 3.34
N ARG A 91 -13.16 -10.06 2.82
CA ARG A 91 -14.43 -9.72 3.46
C ARG A 91 -15.45 -10.82 3.20
N ILE A 92 -16.32 -11.03 4.16
CA ILE A 92 -17.46 -11.95 4.02
C ILE A 92 -18.70 -11.08 3.75
N LEU A 93 -19.37 -11.35 2.64
CA LEU A 93 -20.62 -10.69 2.27
C LEU A 93 -21.80 -11.33 3.04
N ASN A 94 -22.92 -10.61 3.12
CA ASN A 94 -24.12 -11.09 3.84
C ASN A 94 -24.70 -12.40 3.30
N ASN A 95 -24.44 -12.72 2.03
CA ASN A 95 -24.84 -13.97 1.38
C ASN A 95 -23.83 -15.13 1.63
N GLY A 96 -22.82 -14.92 2.48
CA GLY A 96 -21.75 -15.87 2.77
C GLY A 96 -20.59 -15.83 1.76
N THR A 97 -20.73 -15.17 0.61
CA THR A 97 -19.66 -15.11 -0.40
C THR A 97 -18.40 -14.46 0.17
N LEU A 98 -17.25 -15.12 0.02
CA LEU A 98 -15.95 -14.58 0.37
C LEU A 98 -15.47 -13.66 -0.75
N MET A 99 -15.28 -12.38 -0.44
CA MET A 99 -14.71 -11.39 -1.32
C MET A 99 -13.22 -11.21 -0.99
N LYS A 100 -12.35 -11.56 -1.92
CA LYS A 100 -10.92 -11.28 -1.87
C LYS A 100 -10.63 -10.09 -2.78
N VAL A 101 -10.02 -9.06 -2.22
CA VAL A 101 -9.59 -7.87 -2.97
C VAL A 101 -8.07 -7.85 -2.99
N VAL A 102 -7.49 -7.89 -4.17
CA VAL A 102 -6.05 -7.77 -4.40
C VAL A 102 -5.79 -6.42 -5.06
N VAL A 103 -4.84 -5.67 -4.51
CA VAL A 103 -4.42 -4.38 -5.07
C VAL A 103 -2.94 -4.44 -5.38
N GLU A 104 -2.61 -3.98 -6.60
CA GLU A 104 -1.27 -3.86 -7.11
C GLU A 104 -0.96 -2.38 -7.37
N VAL A 105 0.07 -1.90 -6.68
CA VAL A 105 0.53 -0.52 -6.75
C VAL A 105 1.78 -0.46 -7.60
N SER A 106 1.81 0.49 -8.51
CA SER A 106 2.87 0.73 -9.48
C SER A 106 3.60 2.05 -9.26
N SER A 107 3.02 2.94 -8.48
CA SER A 107 3.58 4.25 -8.17
C SER A 107 3.17 4.72 -6.79
N ASP A 108 4.01 5.54 -6.16
CA ASP A 108 3.62 6.27 -4.95
C ASP A 108 2.54 7.35 -5.22
N LYS A 109 2.12 7.54 -6.48
CA LYS A 109 0.95 8.39 -6.79
C LYS A 109 -0.34 7.61 -6.96
N ASP A 110 -0.31 6.29 -6.80
CA ASP A 110 -1.51 5.50 -6.99
C ASP A 110 -2.57 5.80 -5.93
N TYR A 111 -3.80 5.94 -6.43
CA TYR A 111 -4.94 6.34 -5.62
C TYR A 111 -6.16 5.47 -5.88
N ILE A 112 -7.03 5.47 -4.88
CA ILE A 112 -8.38 4.92 -4.94
C ILE A 112 -9.28 5.99 -4.36
N ILE A 113 -10.07 6.62 -5.24
CA ILE A 113 -11.10 7.59 -4.86
C ILE A 113 -12.41 6.82 -4.86
N VAL A 114 -13.13 6.97 -3.75
CA VAL A 114 -14.42 6.35 -3.53
C VAL A 114 -15.46 7.44 -3.67
N GLU A 115 -16.34 7.31 -4.66
CA GLU A 115 -17.43 8.25 -4.89
C GLU A 115 -18.76 7.55 -4.57
N LYS A 116 -19.55 8.19 -3.72
CA LYS A 116 -20.92 7.74 -3.44
C LYS A 116 -21.77 8.04 -4.66
N GLU A 117 -22.36 7.02 -5.28
CA GLU A 117 -23.37 7.24 -6.32
C GLU A 117 -24.54 8.02 -5.69
N SER A 118 -24.67 9.29 -6.08
CA SER A 118 -25.86 10.10 -5.80
C SER A 118 -26.93 9.69 -6.81
N HIS A 119 -27.71 8.67 -6.45
CA HIS A 119 -28.98 8.35 -7.11
C HIS A 119 -30.10 9.25 -6.61
#